data_AF-A0A497J4Z5-F1
#
_entry.id   AF-A0A497J4Z5-F1
#
_cell.length_a   1.000
_cell.length_b   1.000
_cell.length_c   1.000
_cell.angle_alpha   90.00
_cell.angle_beta   90.00
_cell.angle_gamma   90.00
#
_symmetry.space_group_name_H-M   'P 1'
#
loop_
_entity.id
_entity.type
_entity.pdbx_description
1 polymer ?
#
loop_
_entity_poly.entity_id
_entity_poly.type
_entity_poly.pdbx_seq_one_letter_code
_entity_poly.pdbx_strand_id
1 'polypeptide(L)'
;MSREEPRIGVFVCHCGLNIAGVVDCKAVAEYAKTLPNVVYARDQKYSCSDSAQEEMKKIIKEHNLNRVVVASCSPRLHEPTFRKMVEEVGLNKYLFEMANIREHVSWVHANEPEKATEKAKDLVKMAVAKARLLEPLEDIVVPVEKACLVIGGGISGMRAALDLADMGFKVYLVEKEPSIGGVMAKLDKTFPTLDCSICIEGPVMSDVGKHENIELLAYHEVRKISGYIGNFEVEILKKRRGVSEECNGCGECEVVCPVVVPNEFDEGLGTRKAIYKPFPQAVPNMVVWDSERCIDCKLCELVCERDAVLREKDEEKTFTIKVGTIIVATGCKWY
;
A
#
# COMPACT_ATOMS: atom_id res chain seq x y z
N MET A 1 6.58 30.32 -25.97
CA MET A 1 7.33 30.00 -24.74
C MET A 1 8.44 31.02 -24.58
N SER A 2 8.24 32.07 -23.78
CA SER A 2 9.34 32.99 -23.45
C SER A 2 10.32 32.23 -22.54
N ARG A 3 11.39 31.66 -23.12
CA ARG A 3 12.43 31.00 -22.35
C ARG A 3 13.26 32.07 -21.65
N GLU A 4 12.79 32.51 -20.50
CA GLU A 4 13.59 33.29 -19.57
C GLU A 4 14.89 32.54 -19.27
N GLU A 5 15.99 33.28 -19.16
CA GLU A 5 17.28 32.70 -18.84
C GLU A 5 17.22 31.99 -17.47
N PRO A 6 17.73 30.75 -17.34
CA PRO A 6 17.73 30.06 -16.05
C PRO A 6 18.54 30.85 -15.00
N ARG A 7 17.95 30.99 -13.81
CA ARG A 7 18.50 31.60 -12.61
C ARG A 7 18.35 30.59 -11.47
N ILE A 8 19.42 29.85 -11.22
CA ILE A 8 19.40 28.65 -10.37
C ILE A 8 19.94 28.98 -8.99
N GLY A 9 19.20 28.59 -7.94
CA GLY A 9 19.70 28.51 -6.58
C GLY A 9 20.10 27.09 -6.20
N VAL A 10 21.31 26.88 -5.70
CA VAL A 10 21.79 25.57 -5.24
C VAL A 10 21.96 25.56 -3.72
N PHE A 11 21.28 24.64 -3.04
CA PHE A 11 21.34 24.50 -1.59
C PHE A 11 21.92 23.14 -1.20
N VAL A 12 23.05 23.13 -0.52
CA VAL A 12 23.76 21.90 -0.11
C VAL A 12 23.47 21.60 1.35
N CYS A 13 22.87 20.45 1.63
CA CYS A 13 22.47 20.05 2.98
C CYS A 13 23.59 19.29 3.69
N HIS A 14 23.80 19.57 4.99
CA HIS A 14 24.72 18.79 5.83
C HIS A 14 24.04 17.56 6.43
N CYS A 15 22.72 17.64 6.64
CA CYS A 15 21.93 16.63 7.35
C CYS A 15 22.55 16.25 8.71
N GLY A 16 22.97 17.27 9.47
CA GLY A 16 23.81 17.07 10.66
C GLY A 16 25.20 16.61 10.24
N LEU A 17 25.58 15.40 10.65
CA LEU A 17 26.82 14.75 10.21
C LEU A 17 26.58 13.65 9.16
N ASN A 18 25.33 13.39 8.77
CA ASN A 18 25.04 12.34 7.80
C ASN A 18 25.65 12.61 6.42
N ILE A 19 25.71 13.88 6.00
CA ILE A 19 26.38 14.29 4.76
C ILE A 19 27.72 14.95 5.12
N ALA A 20 27.70 15.96 5.98
CA ALA A 20 28.89 16.75 6.31
C ALA A 20 29.99 15.99 7.07
N GLY A 21 29.71 14.79 7.59
CA GLY A 21 30.73 13.92 8.18
C GLY A 21 31.65 13.26 7.15
N VAL A 22 31.27 13.25 5.86
CA VAL A 22 32.00 12.57 4.77
C VAL A 22 32.24 13.52 3.60
N VAL A 23 31.22 14.28 3.21
CA VAL A 23 31.26 15.22 2.08
C VAL A 23 31.53 16.62 2.59
N ASP A 24 32.52 17.30 2.03
CA ASP A 24 32.74 18.73 2.29
C ASP A 24 31.65 19.55 1.58
N CYS A 25 30.56 19.79 2.31
CA CYS A 25 29.38 20.49 1.80
C CYS A 25 29.68 21.94 1.40
N LYS A 26 30.63 22.59 2.08
CA LYS A 26 31.07 23.95 1.73
C LYS A 26 31.79 23.95 0.41
N ALA A 27 32.73 23.02 0.20
CA ALA A 27 33.43 22.89 -1.07
C ALA A 27 32.48 22.58 -2.23
N VAL A 28 31.42 21.78 -2.00
CA VAL A 28 30.38 21.51 -2.99
C VAL A 28 29.57 22.78 -3.30
N ALA A 29 29.19 23.57 -2.29
CA ALA A 29 28.45 24.81 -2.47
C ALA A 29 29.28 25.87 -3.23
N GLU A 30 30.57 26.02 -2.90
CA GLU A 30 31.47 26.92 -3.64
C GLU A 30 31.67 26.46 -5.09
N TYR A 31 31.86 25.16 -5.32
CA TYR A 31 31.90 24.60 -6.66
C TYR A 31 30.63 24.92 -7.47
N ALA A 32 29.45 24.79 -6.84
CA ALA A 32 28.19 25.04 -7.51
C ALA A 32 28.07 26.48 -8.07
N LYS A 33 28.70 27.48 -7.42
CA LYS A 33 28.73 28.88 -7.91
C LYS A 33 29.44 29.03 -9.26
N THR A 34 30.33 28.10 -9.60
CA THR A 34 31.08 28.13 -10.88
C THR A 34 30.28 27.60 -12.06
N LEU A 35 29.13 26.97 -11.80
CA LEU A 35 28.32 26.32 -12.82
C LEU A 35 27.47 27.35 -13.59
N PRO A 36 27.22 27.14 -14.90
CA PRO A 36 26.41 28.05 -15.69
C PRO A 36 25.01 28.24 -15.09
N ASN A 37 24.52 29.49 -15.14
CA ASN A 37 23.19 29.89 -14.67
C ASN A 37 22.94 29.77 -13.15
N VAL A 38 23.94 29.35 -12.35
CA VAL A 38 23.83 29.40 -10.88
C VAL A 38 24.06 30.83 -10.40
N VAL A 39 23.01 31.45 -9.88
CA VAL A 39 23.04 32.83 -9.37
C VAL A 39 23.33 32.86 -7.87
N TYR A 40 22.97 31.79 -7.17
CA TYR A 40 23.15 31.67 -5.73
C TYR A 40 23.48 30.22 -5.35
N ALA A 41 24.46 30.02 -4.47
CA ALA A 41 24.68 28.73 -3.87
C ALA A 41 25.19 28.85 -2.42
N ARG A 42 24.71 27.96 -1.55
CA ARG A 42 25.15 27.88 -0.14
C ARG A 42 25.00 26.50 0.44
N ASP A 43 25.75 26.22 1.49
CA ASP A 43 25.55 25.08 2.38
C ASP A 43 24.65 25.44 3.58
N GLN A 44 23.95 24.45 4.14
CA GLN A 44 23.11 24.62 5.33
C GLN A 44 22.90 23.32 6.10
N LYS A 45 22.66 23.42 7.42
CA LYS A 45 22.61 22.25 8.31
C LYS A 45 21.50 21.26 7.97
N TYR A 46 20.25 21.73 7.93
CA TYR A 46 19.07 20.89 7.72
C TYR A 46 18.14 21.54 6.71
N SER A 47 18.34 21.27 5.42
CA SER A 47 17.55 21.93 4.36
C SER A 47 16.05 21.70 4.49
N CYS A 48 15.62 20.58 5.06
CA CYS A 48 14.20 20.27 5.25
C CYS A 48 13.57 20.90 6.51
N SER A 49 14.33 21.54 7.39
CA SER A 49 13.73 22.19 8.57
C SER A 49 12.97 23.45 8.17
N ASP A 50 11.90 23.77 8.91
CA ASP A 50 11.05 24.93 8.63
C ASP A 50 11.87 26.23 8.51
N SER A 51 12.82 26.44 9.42
CA SER A 51 13.71 27.60 9.39
C SER A 51 14.54 27.70 8.11
N ALA A 52 15.07 26.58 7.61
CA ALA A 52 15.86 26.56 6.38
C ALA A 52 14.97 26.73 5.15
N GLN A 53 13.76 26.17 5.16
CA GLN A 53 12.78 26.37 4.10
C GLN A 53 12.37 27.84 4.00
N GLU A 54 12.06 28.51 5.11
CA GLU A 54 11.75 29.94 5.12
C GLU A 54 12.90 30.80 4.60
N GLU A 55 14.13 30.43 4.92
CA GLU A 55 15.31 31.14 4.40
C GLU A 55 15.50 30.92 2.89
N MET A 56 15.33 29.68 2.41
CA MET A 56 15.35 29.37 0.97
C MET A 56 14.25 30.15 0.22
N LYS A 57 13.04 30.22 0.76
CA LYS A 57 11.92 31.00 0.20
C LYS A 57 12.27 32.48 0.04
N LYS A 58 12.94 33.08 1.03
CA LYS A 58 13.43 34.46 0.95
C LYS A 58 14.47 34.63 -0.16
N ILE A 59 15.46 33.75 -0.20
CA ILE A 59 16.54 33.76 -1.21
C ILE A 59 15.97 33.62 -2.63
N ILE A 60 14.97 32.75 -2.82
CA ILE A 60 14.28 32.58 -4.11
C ILE A 60 13.68 33.89 -4.59
N LYS A 61 13.01 34.62 -3.71
CA LYS A 61 12.42 35.93 -4.02
C LYS A 61 13.49 37.02 -4.22
N GLU A 62 14.44 37.13 -3.31
CA GLU A 62 15.50 38.16 -3.33
C GLU A 62 16.37 38.07 -4.59
N HIS A 63 16.72 36.86 -5.01
CA HIS A 63 17.57 36.63 -6.17
C HIS A 63 16.77 36.40 -7.47
N ASN A 64 15.44 36.51 -7.45
CA ASN A 64 14.56 36.21 -8.58
C ASN A 64 14.93 34.86 -9.22
N LEU A 65 15.03 33.81 -8.41
CA LEU A 65 15.37 32.47 -8.88
C LEU A 65 14.17 31.86 -9.59
N ASN A 66 14.41 31.29 -10.78
CA ASN A 66 13.39 30.56 -11.53
C ASN A 66 13.67 29.06 -11.59
N ARG A 67 14.72 28.58 -10.92
CA ARG A 67 15.07 27.15 -10.77
C ARG A 67 15.70 26.94 -9.38
N VAL A 68 15.44 25.79 -8.78
CA VAL A 68 16.03 25.43 -7.47
C VAL A 68 16.61 24.03 -7.51
N VAL A 69 17.83 23.87 -7.03
CA VAL A 69 18.49 22.59 -6.83
C VAL A 69 18.78 22.40 -5.35
N VAL A 70 18.34 21.29 -4.76
CA VAL A 70 18.72 20.92 -3.39
C VAL A 70 19.55 19.65 -3.40
N ALA A 71 20.82 19.76 -2.99
CA ALA A 71 21.74 18.65 -2.83
C ALA A 71 21.61 18.09 -1.41
N SER A 72 20.91 16.97 -1.24
CA SER A 72 20.58 16.42 0.08
C SER A 72 20.34 14.91 0.05
N CYS A 73 19.22 14.45 0.62
CA CYS A 73 18.76 13.08 0.64
C CYS A 73 18.03 12.67 -0.65
N SER A 74 17.51 11.45 -0.65
CA SER A 74 16.72 10.90 -1.75
C SER A 74 15.47 11.73 -2.09
N PRO A 75 15.17 11.96 -3.38
CA PRO A 75 13.91 12.55 -3.82
C PRO A 75 12.69 11.73 -3.38
N ARG A 76 12.84 10.41 -3.21
CA ARG A 76 11.78 9.54 -2.68
C ARG A 76 11.31 9.91 -1.27
N LEU A 77 12.10 10.71 -0.54
CA LEU A 77 11.79 11.17 0.81
C LEU A 77 11.25 12.61 0.81
N HIS A 78 12.02 13.58 0.29
CA HIS A 78 11.74 15.00 0.47
C HIS A 78 11.47 15.78 -0.82
N GLU A 79 11.36 15.13 -1.98
CA GLU A 79 10.94 15.84 -3.20
C GLU A 79 9.56 16.51 -3.03
N PRO A 80 8.52 15.85 -2.46
CA PRO A 80 7.24 16.51 -2.22
C PRO A 80 7.35 17.70 -1.26
N THR A 81 8.23 17.60 -0.25
CA THR A 81 8.49 18.67 0.73
C THR A 81 9.02 19.92 0.04
N PHE A 82 10.07 19.78 -0.78
CA PHE A 82 10.70 20.92 -1.44
C PHE A 82 9.88 21.46 -2.63
N ARG A 83 9.14 20.59 -3.33
CA ARG A 83 8.16 21.01 -4.34
C ARG A 83 7.11 21.94 -3.74
N LYS A 84 6.53 21.57 -2.60
CA LYS A 84 5.59 22.43 -1.87
C LYS A 84 6.23 23.75 -1.44
N MET A 85 7.47 23.70 -0.94
CA MET A 85 8.22 24.90 -0.52
C MET A 85 8.40 25.91 -1.65
N VAL A 86 8.77 25.47 -2.85
CA VAL A 86 8.94 26.38 -4.00
C VAL A 86 7.60 26.89 -4.54
N GLU A 87 6.54 26.08 -4.48
CA GLU A 87 5.18 26.50 -4.86
C GLU A 87 4.65 27.63 -3.97
N GLU A 88 4.93 27.60 -2.67
CA GLU A 88 4.52 28.65 -1.72
C GLU A 88 5.11 30.04 -2.02
N VAL A 89 6.18 30.10 -2.84
CA VAL A 89 6.77 31.35 -3.32
C VAL A 89 6.47 31.64 -4.79
N GLY A 90 5.54 30.90 -5.39
CA GLY A 90 5.07 31.10 -6.77
C GLY A 90 5.97 30.46 -7.83
N LEU A 91 6.98 29.67 -7.44
CA LEU A 91 7.78 28.91 -8.39
C LEU A 91 7.11 27.56 -8.68
N ASN A 92 6.94 27.24 -9.96
CA ASN A 92 6.37 25.97 -10.38
C ASN A 92 7.18 24.79 -9.81
N LYS A 93 6.54 23.82 -9.15
CA LYS A 93 7.22 22.68 -8.51
C LYS A 93 8.06 21.81 -9.44
N TYR A 94 7.82 21.83 -10.75
CA TYR A 94 8.59 21.05 -11.71
C TYR A 94 9.85 21.77 -12.18
N LEU A 95 10.08 23.00 -11.69
CA LEU A 95 11.32 23.76 -11.86
C LEU A 95 12.31 23.54 -10.70
N PHE A 96 12.04 22.51 -9.89
CA PHE A 96 12.87 22.06 -8.79
C PHE A 96 13.55 20.71 -9.13
N GLU A 97 14.82 20.55 -8.74
CA GLU A 97 15.58 19.31 -8.91
C GLU A 97 16.31 18.93 -7.60
N MET A 98 16.45 17.62 -7.34
CA MET A 98 17.24 17.12 -6.22
C MET A 98 18.50 16.41 -6.69
N ALA A 99 19.63 16.70 -6.03
CA ALA A 99 20.84 15.88 -6.10
C ALA A 99 20.93 15.03 -4.83
N ASN A 100 20.83 13.70 -4.96
CA ASN A 100 20.99 12.80 -3.82
C ASN A 100 22.47 12.61 -3.50
N ILE A 101 22.96 13.29 -2.45
CA ILE A 101 24.33 13.22 -1.96
C ILE A 101 24.42 12.54 -0.57
N ARG A 102 23.32 11.95 -0.08
CA ARG A 102 23.29 11.19 1.18
C ARG A 102 23.31 9.68 0.93
N GLU A 103 22.17 9.10 0.56
CA GLU A 103 22.05 7.66 0.31
C GLU A 103 22.95 7.19 -0.83
N HIS A 104 23.20 8.06 -1.82
CA HIS A 104 24.00 7.71 -2.99
C HIS A 104 25.47 8.18 -2.92
N VAL A 105 25.86 8.90 -1.86
CA VAL A 105 27.23 9.40 -1.69
C VAL A 105 27.72 9.24 -0.26
N SER A 106 27.34 10.12 0.67
CA SER A 106 27.97 10.18 1.99
C SER A 106 27.84 8.87 2.79
N TRP A 107 26.67 8.21 2.74
CA TRP A 107 26.43 6.96 3.48
C TRP A 107 27.15 5.74 2.91
N VAL A 108 27.56 5.78 1.64
CA VAL A 108 28.17 4.64 0.94
C VAL A 108 29.67 4.84 0.66
N HIS A 109 30.21 6.03 0.92
CA HIS A 109 31.61 6.40 0.67
C HIS A 109 32.32 6.94 1.91
N ALA A 110 31.93 6.50 3.11
CA ALA A 110 32.47 7.01 4.36
C ALA A 110 34.01 6.91 4.48
N ASN A 111 34.61 5.91 3.82
CA ASN A 111 36.06 5.67 3.82
C ASN A 111 36.82 6.45 2.73
N GLU A 112 36.13 7.17 1.83
CA GLU A 112 36.74 7.89 0.70
C GLU A 112 36.19 9.34 0.61
N PRO A 113 36.36 10.18 1.66
CA PRO A 113 35.71 11.49 1.76
C PRO A 113 36.07 12.47 0.64
N GLU A 114 37.32 12.44 0.15
CA GLU A 114 37.75 13.27 -0.98
C GLU A 114 36.99 12.90 -2.27
N LYS A 115 36.93 11.60 -2.59
CA LYS A 115 36.18 11.11 -3.76
C LYS A 115 34.68 11.27 -3.58
N ALA A 116 34.16 11.14 -2.36
CA ALA A 116 32.77 11.41 -2.04
C ALA A 116 32.41 12.88 -2.32
N THR A 117 33.31 13.80 -1.97
CA THR A 117 33.15 15.23 -2.24
C THR A 117 33.16 15.53 -3.74
N GLU A 118 34.08 14.95 -4.51
CA GLU A 118 34.10 15.09 -5.97
C GLU A 118 32.84 14.50 -6.62
N LYS A 119 32.41 13.31 -6.18
CA LYS A 119 31.14 12.72 -6.64
C LYS A 119 29.94 13.62 -6.33
N ALA A 120 29.91 14.26 -5.16
CA ALA A 120 28.84 15.19 -4.80
C ALA A 120 28.83 16.43 -5.71
N LYS A 121 30.01 16.99 -6.06
CA LYS A 121 30.13 18.07 -7.04
C LYS A 121 29.58 17.66 -8.40
N ASP A 122 29.94 16.47 -8.88
CA ASP A 122 29.44 15.95 -10.16
C ASP A 122 27.92 15.77 -10.16
N LEU A 123 27.34 15.22 -9.10
CA LEU A 123 25.89 15.07 -8.98
C LEU A 123 25.16 16.42 -8.92
N VAL A 124 25.74 17.42 -8.25
CA VAL A 124 25.21 18.79 -8.27
C VAL A 124 25.29 19.38 -9.67
N LYS A 125 26.40 19.21 -10.38
CA LYS A 125 26.55 19.64 -11.77
C LYS A 125 25.52 18.98 -12.69
N MET A 126 25.28 17.69 -12.53
CA MET A 126 24.26 16.96 -13.28
C MET A 126 22.85 17.49 -13.01
N ALA A 127 22.51 17.72 -11.73
CA ALA A 127 21.22 18.29 -11.33
C ALA A 127 21.03 19.71 -11.88
N VAL A 128 22.05 20.56 -11.79
CA VAL A 128 22.05 21.91 -12.39
C VAL A 128 21.88 21.83 -13.91
N ALA A 129 22.60 20.94 -14.59
CA ALA A 129 22.47 20.76 -16.04
C ALA A 129 21.04 20.38 -16.46
N LYS A 130 20.38 19.48 -15.71
CA LYS A 130 18.97 19.14 -15.92
C LYS A 130 18.04 20.31 -15.58
N ALA A 131 18.27 21.00 -14.45
CA ALA A 131 17.45 22.13 -14.00
C ALA A 131 17.37 23.27 -15.03
N ARG A 132 18.45 23.52 -15.78
CA ARG A 132 18.48 24.50 -16.88
C ARG A 132 17.46 24.21 -17.98
N LEU A 133 17.11 22.93 -18.17
CA LEU A 133 16.20 22.46 -19.22
C LEU A 133 14.81 22.06 -18.68
N LEU A 134 14.58 22.16 -17.37
CA LEU A 134 13.25 21.92 -16.81
C LEU A 134 12.26 22.95 -17.34
N GLU A 135 11.04 22.49 -17.57
CA GLU A 135 9.90 23.28 -18.01
C GLU A 135 8.82 23.25 -16.92
N PRO A 136 8.06 24.34 -16.74
CA PRO A 136 6.94 24.33 -15.81
C PRO A 136 5.88 23.36 -16.32
N LEU A 137 5.37 22.50 -15.43
CA LEU A 137 4.29 21.57 -15.75
C LEU A 137 3.09 21.82 -14.83
N GLU A 138 1.94 21.27 -15.20
CA GLU A 138 0.71 21.32 -14.42
C GLU A 138 0.35 19.91 -13.93
N ASP A 139 -0.22 19.82 -12.73
CA ASP A 139 -0.73 18.54 -12.23
C ASP A 139 -1.92 18.09 -13.07
N ILE A 140 -1.95 16.80 -13.38
CA ILE A 140 -3.11 16.17 -13.99
C ILE A 140 -4.12 15.90 -12.87
N VAL A 141 -5.24 16.61 -12.89
CA VAL A 141 -6.37 16.37 -11.96
C VAL A 141 -7.23 15.25 -12.52
N VAL A 142 -7.42 14.18 -11.74
CA VAL A 142 -8.23 13.02 -12.10
C VAL A 142 -9.35 12.81 -11.08
N PRO A 143 -10.54 12.33 -11.50
CA PRO A 143 -11.59 11.96 -10.56
C PRO A 143 -11.14 10.78 -9.69
N VAL A 144 -11.75 10.65 -8.51
CA VAL A 144 -11.49 9.55 -7.57
C VAL A 144 -12.78 8.76 -7.38
N GLU A 145 -12.74 7.48 -7.72
CA GLU A 145 -13.82 6.52 -7.45
C GLU A 145 -14.02 6.39 -5.93
N LYS A 146 -15.27 6.52 -5.47
CA LYS A 146 -15.62 6.57 -4.04
C LYS A 146 -15.81 5.17 -3.44
N ALA A 147 -14.90 4.27 -3.79
CA ALA A 147 -14.88 2.90 -3.30
C ALA A 147 -13.45 2.48 -2.94
N CYS A 148 -13.31 1.66 -1.90
CA CYS A 148 -12.05 1.07 -1.47
C CYS A 148 -12.07 -0.45 -1.64
N LEU A 149 -10.95 -1.02 -2.08
CA LEU A 149 -10.71 -2.45 -2.01
C LEU A 149 -9.80 -2.77 -0.82
N VAL A 150 -10.21 -3.71 0.02
CA VAL A 150 -9.37 -4.32 1.04
C VAL A 150 -9.07 -5.76 0.64
N ILE A 151 -7.79 -6.12 0.56
CA ILE A 151 -7.33 -7.45 0.16
C ILE A 151 -6.83 -8.20 1.41
N GLY A 152 -7.60 -9.19 1.86
CA GLY A 152 -7.36 -9.99 3.06
C GLY A 152 -8.31 -9.62 4.20
N GLY A 153 -9.07 -10.60 4.68
CA GLY A 153 -10.06 -10.53 5.74
C GLY A 153 -9.55 -11.03 7.10
N GLY A 154 -8.27 -10.85 7.40
CA GLY A 154 -7.79 -10.94 8.80
C GLY A 154 -8.16 -9.69 9.61
N ILE A 155 -7.86 -9.68 10.90
CA ILE A 155 -8.19 -8.58 11.82
C ILE A 155 -7.82 -7.17 11.29
N SER A 156 -6.66 -7.01 10.65
CA SER A 156 -6.23 -5.72 10.09
C SER A 156 -7.11 -5.26 8.92
N GLY A 157 -7.45 -6.17 8.00
CA GLY A 157 -8.30 -5.86 6.86
C GLY A 157 -9.75 -5.63 7.26
N MET A 158 -10.27 -6.46 8.17
CA MET A 158 -11.61 -6.27 8.73
C MET A 158 -11.75 -4.91 9.44
N ARG A 159 -10.76 -4.51 10.24
CA ARG A 159 -10.80 -3.18 10.90
C ARG A 159 -10.74 -2.03 9.91
N ALA A 160 -9.85 -2.11 8.92
CA ALA A 160 -9.77 -1.09 7.87
C ALA A 160 -11.08 -0.97 7.07
N ALA A 161 -11.72 -2.11 6.78
CA ALA A 161 -13.00 -2.15 6.09
C ALA A 161 -14.12 -1.49 6.91
N LEU A 162 -14.24 -1.82 8.19
CA LEU A 162 -15.22 -1.20 9.09
C LEU A 162 -15.01 0.31 9.22
N ASP A 163 -13.78 0.76 9.49
CA ASP A 163 -13.48 2.18 9.65
C ASP A 163 -13.86 3.00 8.41
N LEU A 164 -13.58 2.48 7.21
CA LEU A 164 -13.97 3.14 5.94
C LEU A 164 -15.48 3.08 5.69
N ALA A 165 -16.11 1.96 6.02
CA ALA A 165 -17.53 1.75 5.82
C ALA A 165 -18.39 2.61 6.77
N ASP A 166 -17.94 2.78 8.02
CA ASP A 166 -18.53 3.67 9.04
C ASP A 166 -18.41 5.15 8.63
N MET A 167 -17.36 5.51 7.89
CA MET A 167 -17.23 6.85 7.26
C MET A 167 -18.15 7.04 6.05
N GLY A 168 -18.88 6.00 5.62
CA GLY A 168 -19.82 6.04 4.50
C GLY A 168 -19.21 5.72 3.14
N PHE A 169 -17.99 5.16 3.08
CA PHE A 169 -17.40 4.72 1.82
C PHE A 169 -17.82 3.29 1.48
N LYS A 170 -18.06 3.02 0.19
CA LYS A 170 -18.24 1.65 -0.30
C LYS A 170 -16.92 0.90 -0.16
N VAL A 171 -16.95 -0.28 0.44
CA VAL A 171 -15.79 -1.15 0.60
C VAL A 171 -16.06 -2.51 -0.02
N TYR A 172 -15.11 -2.99 -0.81
CA TYR A 172 -15.03 -4.39 -1.24
C TYR A 172 -13.98 -5.09 -0.37
N LEU A 173 -14.36 -6.09 0.41
CA LEU A 173 -13.43 -6.89 1.21
C LEU A 173 -13.26 -8.26 0.56
N VAL A 174 -12.12 -8.47 -0.08
CA VAL A 174 -11.80 -9.75 -0.75
C VAL A 174 -11.02 -10.64 0.20
N GLU A 175 -11.57 -11.82 0.49
CA GLU A 175 -10.93 -12.85 1.30
C GLU A 175 -10.74 -14.12 0.48
N LYS A 176 -9.50 -14.61 0.45
CA LYS A 176 -9.10 -15.79 -0.30
C LYS A 176 -9.75 -17.04 0.26
N GLU A 177 -9.72 -17.22 1.56
CA GLU A 177 -10.26 -18.38 2.23
C GLU A 177 -11.79 -18.29 2.32
N PRO A 178 -12.48 -19.40 2.64
CA PRO A 178 -13.94 -19.39 2.67
C PRO A 178 -14.57 -18.55 3.80
N SER A 179 -13.76 -18.11 4.76
CA SER A 179 -14.14 -17.29 5.90
C SER A 179 -13.10 -16.19 6.16
N ILE A 180 -13.56 -15.05 6.63
CA ILE A 180 -12.72 -14.03 7.29
C ILE A 180 -12.28 -14.53 8.69
N GLY A 181 -11.34 -13.81 9.31
CA GLY A 181 -10.74 -14.12 10.62
C GLY A 181 -9.22 -14.38 10.57
N GLY A 182 -8.71 -14.82 9.41
CA GLY A 182 -7.28 -15.00 9.19
C GLY A 182 -6.59 -15.87 10.27
N VAL A 183 -5.35 -15.49 10.64
CA VAL A 183 -4.56 -16.21 11.66
C VAL A 183 -5.15 -16.05 13.06
N MET A 184 -5.79 -14.92 13.36
CA MET A 184 -6.30 -14.62 14.69
C MET A 184 -7.40 -15.61 15.11
N ALA A 185 -8.26 -16.00 14.17
CA ALA A 185 -9.29 -17.02 14.39
C ALA A 185 -8.74 -18.40 14.79
N LYS A 186 -7.47 -18.69 14.45
CA LYS A 186 -6.78 -19.94 14.82
C LYS A 186 -6.21 -19.92 16.23
N LEU A 187 -6.05 -18.74 16.83
CA LEU A 187 -5.47 -18.61 18.16
C LEU A 187 -6.51 -18.98 19.21
N ASP A 188 -6.08 -19.60 20.32
CA ASP A 188 -6.96 -19.77 21.48
C ASP A 188 -7.11 -18.44 22.24
N LYS A 189 -5.97 -17.82 22.57
CA LYS A 189 -5.89 -16.57 23.37
C LYS A 189 -4.93 -15.54 22.79
N THR A 190 -5.13 -14.29 23.15
CA THR A 190 -4.29 -13.16 22.73
C THR A 190 -3.61 -12.49 23.92
N PHE A 191 -2.27 -12.41 23.89
CA PHE A 191 -1.51 -11.63 24.86
C PHE A 191 -1.65 -10.11 24.59
N PRO A 192 -1.47 -9.23 25.58
CA PRO A 192 -1.12 -9.51 26.98
C PRO A 192 -2.32 -9.83 27.88
N THR A 193 -3.55 -9.61 27.42
CA THR A 193 -4.76 -9.72 28.26
C THR A 193 -5.20 -11.16 28.50
N LEU A 194 -4.77 -12.10 27.65
CA LEU A 194 -5.16 -13.52 27.66
C LEU A 194 -6.66 -13.74 27.43
N ASP A 195 -7.31 -12.78 26.76
CA ASP A 195 -8.66 -12.94 26.25
C ASP A 195 -8.68 -14.03 25.17
N CYS A 196 -9.83 -14.71 25.04
CA CYS A 196 -10.05 -15.61 23.92
C CYS A 196 -10.10 -14.80 22.61
N SER A 197 -9.42 -15.27 21.57
CA SER A 197 -9.32 -14.57 20.28
C SER A 197 -10.69 -14.28 19.67
N ILE A 198 -11.58 -15.27 19.67
CA ILE A 198 -12.90 -15.15 19.05
C ILE A 198 -13.83 -14.24 19.86
N CYS A 199 -13.58 -14.05 21.15
CA CYS A 199 -14.37 -13.11 21.97
C CYS A 199 -14.19 -11.66 21.52
N ILE A 200 -13.03 -11.32 20.95
CA ILE A 200 -12.73 -9.99 20.44
C ILE A 200 -12.89 -9.90 18.91
N GLU A 201 -12.55 -10.96 18.18
CA GLU A 201 -12.64 -10.98 16.71
C GLU A 201 -14.04 -11.32 16.21
N GLY A 202 -14.78 -12.20 16.89
CA GLY A 202 -16.11 -12.65 16.48
C GLY A 202 -17.12 -11.51 16.25
N PRO A 203 -17.22 -10.50 17.15
CA PRO A 203 -18.04 -9.31 16.90
C PRO A 203 -17.62 -8.56 15.63
N VAL A 204 -16.31 -8.35 15.43
CA VAL A 204 -15.76 -7.69 14.23
C VAL A 204 -16.13 -8.44 12.96
N MET A 205 -16.00 -9.77 12.95
CA MET A 205 -16.41 -10.60 11.82
C MET A 205 -17.91 -10.47 11.54
N SER A 206 -18.74 -10.51 12.60
CA SER A 206 -20.20 -10.34 12.47
C SER A 206 -20.56 -8.98 11.90
N ASP A 207 -19.93 -7.92 12.37
CA ASP A 207 -20.18 -6.55 11.91
C ASP A 207 -19.81 -6.40 10.44
N VAL A 208 -18.61 -6.86 10.05
CA VAL A 208 -18.18 -6.91 8.63
C VAL A 208 -19.17 -7.67 7.76
N GLY A 209 -19.64 -8.84 8.22
CA GLY A 209 -20.55 -9.69 7.46
C GLY A 209 -21.96 -9.10 7.28
N LYS A 210 -22.32 -8.05 8.01
CA LYS A 210 -23.66 -7.43 7.99
C LYS A 210 -23.66 -5.95 7.58
N HIS A 211 -22.49 -5.33 7.45
CA HIS A 211 -22.38 -3.90 7.22
C HIS A 211 -22.82 -3.52 5.79
N GLU A 212 -23.78 -2.60 5.66
CA GLU A 212 -24.41 -2.24 4.37
C GLU A 212 -23.41 -1.69 3.33
N ASN A 213 -22.41 -0.93 3.79
CA ASN A 213 -21.35 -0.40 2.93
C ASN A 213 -20.21 -1.39 2.63
N ILE A 214 -20.20 -2.59 3.22
CA ILE A 214 -19.16 -3.59 2.97
C ILE A 214 -19.73 -4.70 2.09
N GLU A 215 -19.10 -4.91 0.94
CA GLU A 215 -19.31 -6.09 0.12
C GLU A 215 -18.26 -7.13 0.47
N LEU A 216 -18.65 -8.11 1.28
CA LEU A 216 -17.78 -9.22 1.65
C LEU A 216 -17.72 -10.25 0.52
N LEU A 217 -16.56 -10.33 -0.12
CA LEU A 217 -16.23 -11.27 -1.18
C LEU A 217 -15.34 -12.39 -0.59
N ALA A 218 -15.93 -13.23 0.27
CA ALA A 218 -15.24 -14.39 0.83
C ALA A 218 -15.15 -15.54 -0.18
N TYR A 219 -14.06 -16.29 -0.17
CA TYR A 219 -13.72 -17.27 -1.21
C TYR A 219 -13.52 -16.63 -2.59
N HIS A 220 -12.95 -15.43 -2.63
CA HIS A 220 -12.60 -14.71 -3.85
C HIS A 220 -11.11 -14.34 -3.86
N GLU A 221 -10.53 -14.18 -5.04
CA GLU A 221 -9.12 -13.80 -5.19
C GLU A 221 -8.97 -12.66 -6.19
N VAL A 222 -8.16 -11.65 -5.84
CA VAL A 222 -7.75 -10.61 -6.79
C VAL A 222 -6.79 -11.24 -7.80
N ARG A 223 -7.15 -11.18 -9.08
CA ARG A 223 -6.34 -11.73 -10.18
C ARG A 223 -5.46 -10.68 -10.83
N LYS A 224 -5.98 -9.47 -11.02
CA LYS A 224 -5.28 -8.40 -11.71
C LYS A 224 -5.73 -7.04 -11.21
N ILE A 225 -4.77 -6.13 -11.06
CA ILE A 225 -5.02 -4.72 -10.75
C ILE A 225 -4.41 -3.89 -11.88
N SER A 226 -5.18 -2.97 -12.43
CA SER A 226 -4.74 -2.03 -13.46
C SER A 226 -5.25 -0.63 -13.16
N GLY A 227 -4.68 0.38 -13.83
CA GLY A 227 -5.01 1.79 -13.58
C GLY A 227 -4.01 2.48 -12.64
N TYR A 228 -4.46 3.54 -11.99
CA TYR A 228 -3.66 4.42 -11.13
C TYR A 228 -4.51 4.97 -9.99
N ILE A 229 -3.88 5.72 -9.07
CA ILE A 229 -4.56 6.27 -7.89
C ILE A 229 -5.88 6.97 -8.25
N GLY A 230 -6.95 6.60 -7.57
CA GLY A 230 -8.31 7.10 -7.83
C GLY A 230 -9.08 6.37 -8.92
N ASN A 231 -8.44 5.61 -9.79
CA ASN A 231 -9.04 4.97 -10.98
C ASN A 231 -8.46 3.57 -11.21
N PHE A 232 -8.61 2.68 -10.23
CA PHE A 232 -8.21 1.28 -10.38
C PHE A 232 -9.35 0.44 -10.95
N GLU A 233 -9.02 -0.44 -11.89
CA GLU A 233 -9.87 -1.53 -12.34
C GLU A 233 -9.27 -2.84 -11.83
N VAL A 234 -10.05 -3.57 -11.03
CA VAL A 234 -9.61 -4.78 -10.34
C VAL A 234 -10.43 -5.98 -10.79
N GLU A 235 -9.75 -6.98 -11.30
CA GLU A 235 -10.31 -8.26 -11.70
C GLU A 235 -10.32 -9.22 -10.50
N ILE A 236 -11.50 -9.73 -10.16
CA ILE A 236 -11.75 -10.62 -9.01
C ILE A 236 -12.28 -11.95 -9.55
N LEU A 237 -11.68 -13.05 -9.09
CA LEU A 237 -12.20 -14.40 -9.29
C LEU A 237 -13.07 -14.80 -8.08
N LYS A 238 -14.34 -15.11 -8.32
CA LYS A 238 -15.17 -15.92 -7.44
C LYS A 238 -14.81 -17.39 -7.63
N LYS A 239 -14.23 -18.01 -6.60
CA LYS A 239 -13.95 -19.45 -6.62
C LYS A 239 -15.24 -20.24 -6.46
N ARG A 240 -15.24 -21.47 -6.97
CA ARG A 240 -16.38 -22.39 -6.87
C ARG A 240 -16.54 -22.88 -5.44
N ARG A 241 -17.48 -22.30 -4.69
CA ARG A 241 -17.82 -22.76 -3.32
C ARG A 241 -18.59 -24.08 -3.37
N GLY A 242 -19.30 -24.34 -4.47
CA GLY A 242 -20.17 -25.51 -4.65
C GLY A 242 -21.45 -25.44 -3.85
N VAL A 243 -21.75 -24.28 -3.27
CA VAL A 243 -22.88 -24.04 -2.38
C VAL A 243 -23.42 -22.64 -2.67
N SER A 244 -24.74 -22.51 -2.74
CA SER A 244 -25.40 -21.23 -2.97
C SER A 244 -25.49 -20.36 -1.72
N GLU A 245 -25.80 -19.08 -1.91
CA GLU A 245 -26.03 -18.10 -0.84
C GLU A 245 -27.26 -18.45 0.05
N GLU A 246 -28.11 -19.40 -0.36
CA GLU A 246 -29.23 -19.89 0.46
C GLU A 246 -28.79 -20.76 1.65
N CYS A 247 -27.52 -21.16 1.67
CA CYS A 247 -26.94 -21.94 2.76
C CYS A 247 -27.01 -21.19 4.09
N ASN A 248 -27.55 -21.86 5.11
CA ASN A 248 -27.62 -21.33 6.49
C ASN A 248 -26.52 -21.88 7.42
N GLY A 249 -25.61 -22.71 6.89
CA GLY A 249 -24.53 -23.30 7.66
C GLY A 249 -24.97 -24.28 8.77
N CYS A 250 -26.08 -25.01 8.59
CA CYS A 250 -26.60 -25.95 9.60
C CYS A 250 -25.68 -27.15 9.89
N GLY A 251 -24.81 -27.54 8.94
CA GLY A 251 -23.82 -28.60 9.11
C GLY A 251 -24.32 -30.04 8.90
N GLU A 252 -25.61 -30.26 8.60
CA GLU A 252 -26.15 -31.63 8.40
C GLU A 252 -25.46 -32.39 7.26
N CYS A 253 -25.08 -31.66 6.21
CA CYS A 253 -24.31 -32.19 5.09
C CYS A 253 -22.90 -32.68 5.49
N GLU A 254 -22.28 -32.09 6.52
CA GLU A 254 -20.98 -32.51 7.04
C GLU A 254 -21.09 -33.87 7.75
N VAL A 255 -22.17 -34.06 8.52
CA VAL A 255 -22.43 -35.30 9.29
C VAL A 255 -22.51 -36.52 8.39
N VAL A 256 -23.22 -36.42 7.26
CA VAL A 256 -23.42 -37.54 6.33
C VAL A 256 -22.26 -37.76 5.37
N CYS A 257 -21.27 -36.85 5.33
CA CYS A 257 -20.15 -36.98 4.41
C CYS A 257 -19.20 -38.12 4.86
N PRO A 258 -18.98 -39.16 4.02
CA PRO A 258 -18.12 -40.29 4.38
C PRO A 258 -16.63 -39.98 4.24
N VAL A 259 -16.28 -38.91 3.53
CA VAL A 259 -14.89 -38.51 3.29
C VAL A 259 -14.30 -37.86 4.54
N VAL A 260 -13.06 -38.24 4.88
CA VAL A 260 -12.29 -37.64 5.97
C VAL A 260 -10.92 -37.24 5.44
N VAL A 261 -10.54 -35.98 5.62
CA VAL A 261 -9.27 -35.41 5.17
C VAL A 261 -8.65 -34.53 6.27
N PRO A 262 -7.32 -34.30 6.26
CA PRO A 262 -6.70 -33.36 7.19
C PRO A 262 -7.31 -31.96 7.08
N ASN A 263 -7.50 -31.27 8.21
CA ASN A 263 -8.04 -29.92 8.24
C ASN A 263 -6.91 -28.86 8.17
N GLU A 264 -6.94 -28.02 7.14
CA GLU A 264 -5.97 -26.94 6.94
C GLU A 264 -6.11 -25.81 7.96
N PHE A 265 -7.30 -25.63 8.55
CA PHE A 265 -7.50 -24.67 9.64
C PHE A 265 -6.75 -25.11 10.91
N ASP A 266 -6.79 -26.41 11.22
CA ASP A 266 -6.14 -27.03 12.38
C ASP A 266 -4.67 -27.42 12.11
N GLU A 267 -4.05 -26.89 11.04
CA GLU A 267 -2.67 -27.19 10.65
C GLU A 267 -2.40 -28.71 10.46
N GLY A 268 -3.42 -29.45 10.00
CA GLY A 268 -3.36 -30.89 9.76
C GLY A 268 -3.43 -31.76 11.02
N LEU A 269 -3.61 -31.17 12.21
CA LEU A 269 -3.80 -31.91 13.47
C LEU A 269 -5.21 -32.50 13.60
N GLY A 270 -6.20 -31.76 13.09
CA GLY A 270 -7.60 -32.17 13.02
C GLY A 270 -7.96 -32.79 11.67
N THR A 271 -9.21 -33.23 11.57
CA THR A 271 -9.78 -33.73 10.32
C THR A 271 -11.07 -33.01 9.99
N ARG A 272 -11.37 -32.87 8.70
CA ARG A 272 -12.61 -32.32 8.18
C ARG A 272 -13.21 -33.25 7.12
N LYS A 273 -14.38 -32.88 6.64
CA LYS A 273 -15.12 -33.57 5.58
C LYS A 273 -14.86 -32.91 4.22
N ALA A 274 -15.32 -33.53 3.14
CA ALA A 274 -15.24 -32.94 1.80
C ALA A 274 -16.22 -31.76 1.61
N ILE A 275 -17.38 -31.79 2.29
CA ILE A 275 -18.21 -30.60 2.49
C ILE A 275 -18.02 -30.17 3.94
N TYR A 276 -17.56 -28.95 4.18
CA TYR A 276 -17.10 -28.54 5.51
C TYR A 276 -17.29 -27.06 5.78
N LYS A 277 -17.29 -26.70 7.06
CA LYS A 277 -17.11 -25.33 7.52
C LYS A 277 -15.68 -25.12 8.05
N PRO A 278 -14.97 -24.02 7.70
CA PRO A 278 -13.57 -23.84 8.12
C PRO A 278 -13.37 -23.90 9.64
N PHE A 279 -14.25 -23.24 10.40
CA PHE A 279 -14.33 -23.27 11.86
C PHE A 279 -15.76 -22.89 12.29
N PRO A 280 -16.18 -23.20 13.54
CA PRO A 280 -17.59 -23.06 13.94
C PRO A 280 -18.16 -21.63 13.80
N GLN A 281 -17.35 -20.62 14.10
CA GLN A 281 -17.71 -19.19 14.06
C GLN A 281 -17.40 -18.52 12.70
N ALA A 282 -17.18 -19.30 11.64
CA ALA A 282 -16.86 -18.77 10.32
C ALA A 282 -17.89 -17.76 9.79
N VAL A 283 -17.38 -16.71 9.13
CA VAL A 283 -18.16 -15.67 8.45
C VAL A 283 -17.65 -15.55 7.01
N PRO A 284 -18.50 -15.70 5.98
CA PRO A 284 -19.93 -16.01 6.06
C PRO A 284 -20.20 -17.40 6.67
N ASN A 285 -21.36 -17.53 7.31
CA ASN A 285 -21.82 -18.78 7.93
C ASN A 285 -22.30 -19.77 6.86
N MET A 286 -21.38 -20.31 6.07
CA MET A 286 -21.65 -21.22 4.97
C MET A 286 -20.62 -22.35 4.92
N VAL A 287 -21.07 -23.52 4.47
CA VAL A 287 -20.17 -24.63 4.14
C VAL A 287 -19.51 -24.44 2.77
N VAL A 288 -18.50 -25.24 2.49
CA VAL A 288 -17.71 -25.24 1.27
C VAL A 288 -17.59 -26.67 0.77
N TRP A 289 -17.69 -26.86 -0.53
CA TRP A 289 -17.48 -28.14 -1.17
C TRP A 289 -16.08 -28.23 -1.78
N ASP A 290 -15.27 -29.15 -1.26
CA ASP A 290 -13.97 -29.52 -1.77
C ASP A 290 -14.11 -30.60 -2.85
N SER A 291 -14.06 -30.18 -4.12
CA SER A 291 -14.21 -31.07 -5.26
C SER A 291 -13.04 -32.04 -5.44
N GLU A 292 -11.83 -31.71 -4.97
CA GLU A 292 -10.65 -32.57 -5.11
C GLU A 292 -10.73 -33.81 -4.22
N ARG A 293 -11.46 -33.71 -3.11
CA ARG A 293 -11.62 -34.79 -2.13
C ARG A 293 -12.97 -35.49 -2.20
N CYS A 294 -13.96 -34.90 -2.88
CA CYS A 294 -15.30 -35.46 -2.99
C CYS A 294 -15.34 -36.73 -3.85
N ILE A 295 -16.14 -37.72 -3.42
CA ILE A 295 -16.35 -39.00 -4.14
C ILE A 295 -17.71 -39.07 -4.87
N ASP A 296 -18.39 -37.94 -5.04
CA ASP A 296 -19.70 -37.82 -5.73
C ASP A 296 -20.82 -38.75 -5.22
N CYS A 297 -20.87 -39.06 -3.92
CA CYS A 297 -21.92 -39.91 -3.33
C CYS A 297 -23.30 -39.24 -3.19
N LYS A 298 -23.39 -37.92 -3.39
CA LYS A 298 -24.61 -37.09 -3.32
C LYS A 298 -25.37 -37.06 -1.98
N LEU A 299 -24.85 -37.69 -0.92
CA LEU A 299 -25.50 -37.72 0.40
C LEU A 299 -25.74 -36.32 0.98
N CYS A 300 -24.80 -35.39 0.79
CA CYS A 300 -24.92 -34.01 1.26
C CYS A 300 -26.06 -33.23 0.57
N GLU A 301 -26.39 -33.56 -0.68
CA GLU A 301 -27.52 -32.95 -1.40
C GLU A 301 -28.84 -33.49 -0.87
N LEU A 302 -28.93 -34.80 -0.63
CA LEU A 302 -30.16 -35.44 -0.14
C LEU A 302 -30.63 -34.94 1.24
N VAL A 303 -29.70 -34.50 2.09
CA VAL A 303 -30.03 -33.97 3.43
C VAL A 303 -30.17 -32.44 3.45
N CYS A 304 -29.88 -31.74 2.35
CA CYS A 304 -29.93 -30.28 2.35
C CYS A 304 -31.36 -29.79 2.10
N GLU A 305 -32.10 -29.48 3.16
CA GLU A 305 -33.49 -29.00 3.05
C GLU A 305 -33.66 -27.69 2.24
N ARG A 306 -32.58 -26.94 2.03
CA ARG A 306 -32.58 -25.67 1.28
C ARG A 306 -32.14 -25.82 -0.17
N ASP A 307 -31.84 -27.03 -0.62
CA ASP A 307 -31.28 -27.32 -1.95
C ASP A 307 -30.03 -26.46 -2.27
N ALA A 308 -29.28 -26.08 -1.24
CA ALA A 308 -28.18 -25.13 -1.37
C ALA A 308 -26.90 -25.76 -1.93
N VAL A 309 -26.79 -27.09 -1.93
CA VAL A 309 -25.62 -27.83 -2.39
C VAL A 309 -25.63 -27.93 -3.93
N LEU A 310 -24.94 -27.00 -4.59
CA LEU A 310 -24.92 -26.88 -6.06
C LEU A 310 -23.86 -27.75 -6.73
N ARG A 311 -22.72 -27.94 -6.08
CA ARG A 311 -21.55 -28.68 -6.57
C ARG A 311 -21.07 -28.17 -7.92
N GLU A 312 -21.05 -29.00 -8.95
CA GLU A 312 -20.61 -28.63 -10.31
C GLU A 312 -21.50 -27.58 -10.99
N LYS A 313 -22.73 -27.37 -10.48
CA LYS A 313 -23.60 -26.29 -10.97
C LYS A 313 -23.13 -24.91 -10.55
N ASP A 314 -22.24 -24.81 -9.55
CA ASP A 314 -21.54 -23.56 -9.22
C ASP A 314 -20.30 -23.43 -10.10
N GLU A 315 -20.12 -22.29 -10.74
CA GLU A 315 -19.03 -22.06 -11.68
C GLU A 315 -18.10 -20.98 -11.16
N GLU A 316 -16.81 -21.14 -11.42
CA GLU A 316 -15.88 -20.04 -11.22
C GLU A 316 -16.24 -18.88 -12.13
N LYS A 317 -16.26 -17.67 -11.58
CA LYS A 317 -16.65 -16.47 -12.32
C LYS A 317 -15.66 -15.36 -12.05
N THR A 318 -15.22 -14.71 -13.12
CA THR A 318 -14.40 -13.51 -13.06
C THR A 318 -15.26 -12.29 -13.34
N PHE A 319 -15.09 -11.24 -12.53
CA PHE A 319 -15.73 -9.95 -12.75
C PHE A 319 -14.77 -8.82 -12.39
N THR A 320 -15.10 -7.60 -12.82
CA THR A 320 -14.28 -6.42 -12.59
C THR A 320 -15.02 -5.43 -11.70
N ILE A 321 -14.31 -4.87 -10.72
CA ILE A 321 -14.78 -3.75 -9.89
C ILE A 321 -13.91 -2.52 -10.13
N LYS A 322 -14.46 -1.34 -9.83
CA LYS A 322 -13.73 -0.06 -9.87
C LYS A 322 -13.56 0.47 -8.46
N VAL A 323 -12.34 0.87 -8.12
CA VAL A 323 -12.01 1.41 -6.79
C VAL A 323 -11.01 2.56 -6.90
N GLY A 324 -11.10 3.51 -5.98
CA GLY A 324 -10.20 4.65 -5.91
C GLY A 324 -8.92 4.34 -5.13
N THR A 325 -9.04 3.47 -4.12
CA THR A 325 -7.95 3.12 -3.21
C THR A 325 -7.93 1.62 -2.93
N ILE A 326 -6.75 1.11 -2.57
CA ILE A 326 -6.51 -0.30 -2.28
C ILE A 326 -5.71 -0.40 -0.99
N ILE A 327 -6.15 -1.26 -0.07
CA ILE A 327 -5.45 -1.63 1.16
C ILE A 327 -5.06 -3.10 1.07
N VAL A 328 -3.78 -3.40 1.24
CA VAL A 328 -3.25 -4.77 1.23
C VAL A 328 -3.04 -5.24 2.67
N ALA A 329 -3.80 -6.24 3.10
CA ALA A 329 -3.83 -6.78 4.45
C ALA A 329 -3.81 -8.33 4.45
N THR A 330 -3.00 -8.94 3.58
CA THR A 330 -2.96 -10.39 3.33
C THR A 330 -2.32 -11.23 4.45
N GLY A 331 -2.02 -10.62 5.59
CA GLY A 331 -1.50 -11.30 6.78
C GLY A 331 -0.09 -11.87 6.61
N CYS A 332 0.16 -12.97 7.31
CA CYS A 332 1.44 -13.69 7.36
C CYS A 332 1.20 -15.21 7.27
N LYS A 333 2.30 -15.97 7.21
CA LYS A 333 2.29 -17.43 7.29
C LYS A 333 3.25 -17.89 8.39
N TRP A 334 2.99 -19.07 8.95
CA TRP A 334 3.95 -19.77 9.79
C TRP A 334 5.23 -20.08 8.99
N TYR A 335 6.37 -20.05 9.67
CA TYR A 335 7.67 -20.42 9.11
C TYR A 335 7.77 -21.95 8.98
#